data_AF-A0A6B2LTW6-F1
#
_entry.id   AF-A0A6B2LTW6-F1
#
_cell.length_a   1.000
_cell.length_b   1.000
_cell.length_c   1.000
_cell.angle_alpha   90.00
_cell.angle_beta   90.00
_cell.angle_gamma   90.00
#
_symmetry.space_group_name_H-M   'P 1'
#
loop_
_entity.id
_entity.type
_entity.pdbx_description
1 polymer ?
#
loop_
_entity_poly.entity_id
_entity_poly.type
_entity_poly.pdbx_seq_one_letter_code
_entity_poly.pdbx_strand_id
1 'polypeptide(L)'
;MCAFSVTNPASFKNIQSKWNPELSHHSPNTPIILIGTKLDLREDAETLENLASNQQTPISHEQALQMVQEISAVKYMECSALTQTGLKA
;
A
#
# COMPACT_ATOMS: atom_id res chain seq x y z
N MET A 1 -8.70 -6.80 -5.00
CA MET A 1 -7.57 -5.83 -4.94
C MET A 1 -7.21 -5.57 -3.49
N CYS A 2 -5.93 -5.38 -3.19
CA CYS A 2 -5.45 -5.04 -1.85
C CYS A 2 -4.97 -3.59 -1.85
N ALA A 3 -5.48 -2.76 -0.94
CA ALA A 3 -5.08 -1.37 -0.84
C ALA A 3 -4.48 -1.07 0.54
N PHE A 4 -3.46 -0.23 0.57
CA PHE A 4 -2.86 0.31 1.79
C PHE A 4 -2.61 1.81 1.62
N SER A 5 -2.35 2.53 2.70
CA SER A 5 -1.96 3.94 2.66
C SER A 5 -0.44 4.03 2.75
N VAL A 6 0.20 4.75 1.82
CA VAL A 6 1.67 4.86 1.78
C VAL A 6 2.23 5.52 3.04
N THR A 7 1.41 6.28 3.75
CA THR A 7 1.77 6.94 5.03
C THR A 7 1.24 6.21 6.27
N ASN A 8 0.71 4.99 6.14
CA ASN A 8 0.29 4.19 7.29
C ASN A 8 0.93 2.79 7.24
N PRO A 9 2.10 2.61 7.87
CA PRO A 9 2.82 1.34 7.86
C PRO A 9 2.05 0.17 8.47
N ALA A 10 1.12 0.44 9.40
CA ALA A 10 0.26 -0.61 9.95
C ALA A 10 -0.73 -1.15 8.90
N SER A 11 -1.27 -0.29 8.04
CA SER A 11 -2.12 -0.71 6.93
C SER A 11 -1.37 -1.61 5.93
N PHE A 12 -0.08 -1.34 5.71
CA PHE A 12 0.78 -2.15 4.87
C PHE A 12 1.04 -3.54 5.48
N LYS A 13 1.38 -3.62 6.77
CA LYS A 13 1.53 -4.90 7.49
C LYS A 13 0.27 -5.76 7.50
N ASN A 14 -0.91 -5.12 7.51
CA ASN A 14 -2.19 -5.83 7.46
C ASN A 14 -2.41 -6.57 6.12
N ILE A 15 -1.76 -6.15 5.02
CA ILE A 15 -1.83 -6.86 3.74
C ILE A 15 -1.35 -8.30 3.90
N GLN A 16 -0.15 -8.48 4.45
CA GLN A 16 0.43 -9.82 4.64
C GLN A 16 -0.28 -10.62 5.74
N SER A 17 -0.56 -9.97 6.88
CA SER A 17 -1.03 -10.67 8.08
C SER A 17 -2.53 -10.99 8.10
N LYS A 18 -3.34 -10.27 7.33
CA LYS A 18 -4.81 -10.43 7.34
C LYS A 18 -5.38 -10.60 5.93
N TRP A 19 -5.16 -9.61 5.07
CA TRP A 19 -5.87 -9.53 3.79
C TRP A 19 -5.44 -10.62 2.80
N ASN A 20 -4.15 -10.93 2.71
CA ASN A 20 -3.65 -11.96 1.82
C ASN A 20 -4.14 -13.38 2.20
N PRO A 21 -4.07 -13.82 3.47
CA PRO A 21 -4.68 -15.07 3.91
C PRO A 21 -6.20 -15.12 3.66
N GLU A 22 -6.92 -14.04 3.95
CA GLU A 22 -8.37 -13.97 3.78
C GLU A 22 -8.78 -14.08 2.30
N LEU A 23 -8.07 -13.38 1.40
CA LEU A 23 -8.30 -13.47 -0.04
C LEU A 23 -7.93 -14.85 -0.59
N SER A 24 -6.82 -15.43 -0.14
CA SER A 24 -6.43 -16.78 -0.55
C SER A 24 -7.45 -17.83 -0.13
N HIS A 25 -8.11 -17.64 1.02
CA HIS A 25 -9.16 -18.54 1.51
C HIS A 25 -10.44 -18.43 0.69
N HIS A 26 -10.93 -17.22 0.44
CA HIS A 26 -12.22 -17.00 -0.23
C HIS A 26 -12.13 -17.00 -1.77
N SER A 27 -10.93 -16.78 -2.33
CA SER A 27 -10.72 -16.53 -3.75
C SER A 27 -9.29 -16.92 -4.20
N PRO A 28 -8.92 -18.21 -4.11
CA PRO A 28 -7.54 -18.68 -4.28
C PRO A 28 -6.93 -18.43 -5.66
N ASN A 29 -7.74 -18.33 -6.72
CA ASN A 29 -7.26 -18.17 -8.10
C ASN A 29 -7.44 -16.73 -8.64
N THR A 30 -7.86 -15.79 -7.79
CA THR A 30 -8.15 -14.43 -8.23
C THR A 30 -6.87 -13.60 -8.22
N PRO A 31 -6.47 -12.98 -9.35
CA PRO A 31 -5.29 -12.12 -9.40
C PRO A 31 -5.38 -10.96 -8.42
N ILE A 32 -4.32 -10.76 -7.61
CA ILE A 32 -4.24 -9.66 -6.65
C ILE A 32 -3.46 -8.50 -7.27
N ILE A 33 -4.04 -7.31 -7.22
CA ILE A 33 -3.32 -6.05 -7.50
C ILE A 33 -3.13 -5.35 -6.16
N LEU A 34 -1.89 -4.95 -5.88
CA LEU A 34 -1.52 -4.17 -4.70
C LEU A 34 -1.56 -2.68 -5.04
N ILE A 35 -2.22 -1.87 -4.20
CA ILE A 35 -2.42 -0.44 -4.45
C ILE A 35 -1.98 0.39 -3.24
N GLY A 36 -1.00 1.26 -3.45
CA GLY A 36 -0.59 2.29 -2.50
C GLY A 36 -1.43 3.55 -2.69
N THR A 37 -2.18 3.95 -1.68
CA THR A 37 -3.07 5.12 -1.70
C THR A 37 -2.48 6.29 -0.93
N LYS A 38 -3.06 7.49 -1.14
CA LYS A 38 -2.62 8.75 -0.52
C LYS A 38 -1.18 9.13 -0.89
N LEU A 39 -0.80 8.89 -2.15
CA LEU A 39 0.53 9.18 -2.66
C LEU A 39 0.97 10.64 -2.40
N ASP A 40 0.01 11.57 -2.43
CA ASP A 40 0.21 12.99 -2.13
C ASP A 40 0.80 13.25 -0.74
N LEU A 41 0.53 12.38 0.24
CA LEU A 41 1.02 12.55 1.61
C LEU A 41 2.44 12.01 1.83
N ARG A 42 3.04 11.35 0.83
CA ARG A 42 4.39 10.79 0.98
C ARG A 42 5.46 11.87 1.19
N GLU A 43 5.25 13.06 0.62
CA GLU A 43 6.16 14.21 0.69
C GLU A 43 5.57 15.36 1.52
N ASP A 44 4.40 15.16 2.13
CA ASP A 44 3.75 16.17 2.96
C ASP A 44 4.49 16.34 4.29
N ALA A 45 4.89 17.57 4.60
CA ALA A 45 5.74 17.88 5.75
C ALA A 45 5.08 17.50 7.09
N GLU A 46 3.81 17.85 7.27
CA GLU A 46 3.05 17.53 8.49
C GLU A 46 2.92 16.01 8.67
N THR A 47 2.65 15.28 7.58
CA THR A 47 2.58 13.82 7.60
C THR A 47 3.93 13.19 7.94
N LEU A 48 5.03 13.71 7.39
CA LEU A 48 6.39 13.24 7.69
C LEU A 48 6.78 13.49 9.14
N GLU A 49 6.48 14.66 9.70
CA GLU A 49 6.72 14.98 11.12
C GLU A 49 5.92 14.06 12.04
N ASN A 50 4.64 13.82 11.72
CA ASN A 50 3.79 12.90 12.47
C ASN A 50 4.32 11.47 12.43
N LEU A 51 4.80 10.99 11.28
CA LEU A 51 5.42 9.67 11.17
C LEU A 51 6.73 9.59 11.94
N ALA A 52 7.59 10.61 11.83
CA ALA A 52 8.86 10.67 12.52
C ALA A 52 8.70 10.69 14.06
N SER A 53 7.70 11.40 14.58
CA SER A 53 7.39 11.40 16.03
C SER A 53 7.00 10.01 16.54
N ASN A 54 6.47 9.16 15.67
CA ASN A 54 6.16 7.75 15.95
C ASN A 54 7.29 6.78 15.54
N GLN A 55 8.48 7.28 15.17
CA GLN A 55 9.62 6.50 14.65
C GLN A 55 9.26 5.65 13.42
N GLN A 56 8.39 6.21 12.57
CA GLN A 56 7.92 5.59 11.35
C GLN A 56 8.35 6.40 10.13
N THR A 57 8.38 5.75 8.98
CA THR A 57 8.58 6.38 7.68
C THR A 57 7.46 5.98 6.74
N PRO A 58 7.17 6.79 5.71
CA PRO A 58 6.30 6.36 4.63
C PRO A 58 6.85 5.10 3.97
N ILE A 59 5.93 4.27 3.46
CA ILE A 59 6.25 3.07 2.70
C ILE A 59 6.91 3.47 1.39
N SER A 60 8.13 2.97 1.19
CA SER A 60 8.88 3.18 -0.04
C SER A 60 8.34 2.31 -1.17
N HIS A 61 8.65 2.71 -2.41
CA HIS A 61 8.31 1.93 -3.57
C HIS A 61 8.95 0.52 -3.52
N GLU A 62 10.20 0.42 -3.06
CA GLU A 62 10.91 -0.85 -2.94
C GLU A 62 10.23 -1.79 -1.93
N GLN A 63 9.81 -1.28 -0.77
CA GLN A 63 9.07 -2.07 0.22
C GLN A 63 7.77 -2.62 -0.38
N ALA A 64 7.05 -1.79 -1.14
CA ALA A 64 5.83 -2.24 -1.79
C ALA A 64 6.08 -3.31 -2.87
N LEU A 65 7.17 -3.20 -3.64
CA LEU A 65 7.57 -4.21 -4.61
C LEU A 65 7.95 -5.54 -3.95
N GLN A 66 8.62 -5.51 -2.79
CA GLN A 66 8.87 -6.72 -2.00
C GLN A 66 7.54 -7.38 -1.58
N MET A 67 6.56 -6.58 -1.14
CA MET A 67 5.23 -7.09 -0.79
C MET A 67 4.52 -7.73 -1.98
N VAL A 68 4.65 -7.21 -3.19
CA VAL A 68 4.10 -7.85 -4.40
C VAL A 68 4.59 -9.29 -4.55
N GLN A 69 5.89 -9.51 -4.35
CA GLN A 69 6.49 -10.83 -4.43
C GLN A 69 5.96 -11.74 -3.30
N GLU A 70 5.93 -11.22 -2.08
CA GLU A 70 5.48 -11.97 -0.90
C GLU A 70 4.02 -12.43 -0.97
N ILE A 71 3.13 -11.63 -1.57
CA ILE A 71 1.70 -11.95 -1.70
C ILE A 71 1.33 -12.49 -3.09
N SER A 72 2.31 -12.71 -3.97
CA SER A 72 2.09 -13.11 -5.37
C SER A 72 1.10 -12.20 -6.12
N ALA A 73 1.17 -10.89 -5.86
CA ALA A 73 0.37 -9.93 -6.61
C ALA A 73 0.89 -9.78 -8.05
N VAL A 74 -0.02 -9.55 -8.99
CA VAL A 74 0.34 -9.43 -10.42
C VAL A 74 0.86 -8.05 -10.79
N LYS A 75 0.57 -7.03 -9.97
CA LYS A 75 0.96 -5.64 -10.22
C LYS A 75 0.92 -4.81 -8.94
N TYR A 76 1.80 -3.81 -8.89
CA TYR A 76 1.74 -2.69 -7.95
C TYR A 76 1.36 -1.40 -8.66
N MET A 77 0.50 -0.61 -8.03
CA MET A 77 0.13 0.73 -8.50
C MET A 77 0.08 1.69 -7.32
N GLU A 78 0.37 2.96 -7.56
CA GLU A 78 0.22 4.03 -6.58
C GLU A 78 -0.76 5.07 -7.10
N CYS A 79 -1.59 5.60 -6.21
CA CYS A 79 -2.54 6.64 -6.56
C CYS A 79 -2.76 7.64 -5.43
N SER A 80 -3.25 8.81 -5.82
CA SER A 80 -3.74 9.86 -4.94
C SER A 80 -5.13 10.26 -5.40
N ALA A 81 -6.11 10.05 -4.53
CA ALA A 81 -7.48 10.50 -4.78
C ALA A 81 -7.60 12.02 -4.84
N LEU A 82 -6.78 12.72 -4.04
CA LEU A 82 -6.79 14.18 -3.95
C LEU A 82 -6.23 14.83 -5.21
N THR A 83 -5.05 14.40 -5.67
CA THR A 83 -4.39 14.97 -6.86
C THR A 83 -4.85 14.31 -8.16
N GLN A 84 -5.70 13.28 -8.08
CA GLN A 84 -6.13 12.41 -9.19
C GLN A 84 -4.97 11.69 -9.89
N THR A 85 -3.80 11.64 -9.26
CA THR A 85 -2.62 10.94 -9.77
C THR A 85 -2.87 9.43 -9.72
N GLY A 86 -2.58 8.72 -10.82
CA GLY A 86 -2.69 7.26 -10.89
C GLY A 86 -4.13 6.70 -10.92
N LEU A 87 -5.15 7.55 -11.11
CA LEU A 87 -6.56 7.15 -11.16
C LEU A 87 -7.19 7.13 -12.55
N LYS A 88 -6.45 7.53 -13.60
CA LYS A 88 -6.99 7.59 -14.97
C LYS A 88 -6.98 6.20 -15.63
N ALA A 89 -8.13 5.87 -16.22
CA ALA A 89 -8.40 4.66 -17.01
C ALA A 89 -7.77 4.73 -18.41
#